data_AF-A0A8H6DZ86-F1
#
_entry.id   AF-A0A8H6DZ86-F1
#
_cell.length_a   1.000
_cell.length_b   1.000
_cell.length_c   1.000
_cell.angle_alpha   90.00
_cell.angle_beta   90.00
_cell.angle_gamma   90.00
#
_symmetry.space_group_name_H-M   'P 1'
#
loop_
_entity.id
_entity.type
_entity.pdbx_description
1 polymer ?
#
loop_
_entity_poly.entity_id
_entity_poly.type
_entity_poly.pdbx_seq_one_letter_code
_entity_poly.pdbx_strand_id
1 'polypeptide(L)'
;MTELHEALACLRPKDFSDVPTDNLEEFLSDILAKAELIANSVPPPPNGTPYELSQRTRTEQQPATSAKDLTISQVRRPPPAPMHEELQNSWGKPLRLGNADAATGMSVFKMAGKDRHGAWFSRTSVHEGLGFNKWKRAMQSEFEESLKVQGGPGEGNVRGIGGDQRLEDMTVDGVGQLQVYQLSAQFPGPTSPREFITLLITSDSCLTEASKVANTVPRHFMVVSIPVSHPDAPPRSNMVRGFYESVEMIREIPLPDGDAETNPVEWIMITRSDPGGGIPRFMVERNVPSSICQDAVKFLDWACARNDESEVKVETGSLHEVMRSMSVADTNGISAGVGVSIAEKPTYQSSHLELQRSDSASSSSTSSADSFASAEQFNTAREGLPIDTSIPTPSTASQQSLPIADDHHTKELQKIEEKKDQLRIKLEQAQEKLDTNLQTESSKTEKEIQKANEKHEREKIKQEKKYQKEIRKLEERREKETRKLLARQQKEAAKNQLSKIQRERDEYKQRLDILEQENRLLKLHIGELQHENTAIVSRLGKTEEGIKILRSIKEQEQNSRVRADSASSGRSAKSGRRSKNSSESSSTLVRAGTTRF
;
A
#
# COMPACT_ATOMS: atom_id res chain seq x y z
N MET A 1 25.84 9.85 -11.12
CA MET A 1 25.36 9.23 -9.85
C MET A 1 25.37 10.20 -8.67
N THR A 2 26.52 10.78 -8.26
CA THR A 2 26.58 11.74 -7.12
C THR A 2 25.75 12.99 -7.39
N GLU A 3 25.93 13.56 -8.59
CA GLU A 3 25.18 14.68 -9.17
C GLU A 3 23.65 14.58 -9.01
N LEU A 4 23.03 13.42 -9.28
CA LEU A 4 21.59 13.24 -9.09
C LEU A 4 21.18 13.35 -7.60
N HIS A 5 22.01 12.86 -6.67
CA HIS A 5 21.74 13.02 -5.23
C HIS A 5 21.98 14.45 -4.74
N GLU A 6 22.88 15.20 -5.40
CA GLU A 6 23.13 16.63 -5.14
C GLU A 6 21.97 17.47 -5.67
N ALA A 7 21.47 17.20 -6.88
CA ALA A 7 20.26 17.81 -7.42
C ALA A 7 19.05 17.55 -6.51
N LEU A 8 18.80 16.29 -6.13
CA LEU A 8 17.71 15.91 -5.21
C LEU A 8 17.82 16.56 -3.82
N ALA A 9 18.99 17.09 -3.44
CA ALA A 9 19.13 17.83 -2.19
C ALA A 9 18.48 19.22 -2.22
N CYS A 10 18.14 19.78 -3.40
CA CYS A 10 17.41 21.06 -3.48
C CYS A 10 16.00 20.96 -2.90
N LEU A 11 15.38 19.77 -3.01
CA LEU A 11 14.02 19.44 -2.56
C LEU A 11 13.87 19.25 -1.05
N ARG A 12 14.97 19.29 -0.29
CA ARG A 12 14.95 19.07 1.16
C ARG A 12 14.12 20.14 1.90
N PRO A 13 13.58 19.82 3.09
CA PRO A 13 12.87 20.79 3.91
C PRO A 13 13.69 22.07 4.16
N LYS A 14 13.04 23.23 4.03
CA LYS A 14 13.63 24.56 4.28
C LYS A 14 12.84 25.31 5.36
N ASP A 15 13.41 26.35 5.94
CA ASP A 15 12.59 27.42 6.51
C ASP A 15 12.17 28.37 5.39
N PHE A 16 10.96 28.92 5.43
CA PHE A 16 10.55 29.92 4.46
C PHE A 16 11.34 31.22 4.61
N SER A 17 11.84 31.53 5.81
CA SER A 17 12.75 32.67 6.04
C SER A 17 14.11 32.54 5.32
N ASP A 18 14.48 31.34 4.88
CA ASP A 18 15.68 31.09 4.06
C ASP A 18 15.42 31.22 2.55
N VAL A 19 14.18 31.49 2.12
CA VAL A 19 13.83 31.67 0.70
C VAL A 19 14.10 33.12 0.29
N PRO A 20 14.99 33.38 -0.70
CA PRO A 20 15.40 34.74 -1.05
C PRO A 20 14.35 35.43 -1.92
N THR A 21 13.32 36.01 -1.30
CA THR A 21 12.25 36.76 -1.99
C THR A 21 12.79 37.92 -2.83
N ASP A 22 13.86 38.59 -2.37
CA ASP A 22 14.51 39.69 -3.08
C ASP A 22 15.33 39.26 -4.32
N ASN A 23 15.65 37.96 -4.45
CA ASN A 23 16.38 37.40 -5.59
C ASN A 23 15.71 36.09 -6.06
N LEU A 24 14.39 36.15 -6.23
CA LEU A 24 13.56 35.00 -6.52
C LEU A 24 13.87 34.39 -7.91
N GLU A 25 14.25 35.21 -8.89
CA GLU A 25 14.56 34.76 -10.26
C GLU A 25 15.71 33.74 -10.31
N GLU A 26 16.84 34.02 -9.64
CA GLU A 26 17.99 33.12 -9.57
C GLU A 26 17.64 31.83 -8.80
N PHE A 27 16.90 31.96 -7.69
CA PHE A 27 16.48 30.83 -6.87
C PHE A 27 15.53 29.87 -7.60
N LEU A 28 14.55 30.40 -8.33
CA LEU A 28 13.65 29.60 -9.16
C LEU A 28 14.42 28.93 -10.30
N SER A 29 15.29 29.66 -10.98
CA SER A 29 16.09 29.14 -12.09
C SER A 29 17.01 27.98 -11.67
N ASP A 30 17.68 28.09 -10.52
CA ASP A 30 18.53 27.03 -9.96
C ASP A 30 17.73 25.75 -9.60
N ILE A 31 16.55 25.91 -8.98
CA ILE A 31 15.70 24.77 -8.63
C ILE A 31 15.12 24.11 -9.89
N LEU A 32 14.65 24.90 -10.86
CA LEU A 32 14.06 24.40 -12.10
C LEU A 32 15.10 23.67 -12.97
N ALA A 33 16.33 24.16 -13.07
CA ALA A 33 17.43 23.47 -13.75
C ALA A 33 17.75 22.11 -13.09
N LYS A 34 17.79 22.06 -11.75
CA LYS A 34 17.97 20.79 -11.01
C LYS A 34 16.78 19.85 -11.21
N ALA A 35 15.56 20.39 -11.27
CA ALA A 35 14.35 19.61 -11.50
C ALA A 35 14.27 19.03 -12.92
N GLU A 36 14.74 19.73 -13.96
CA GLU A 36 14.93 19.17 -15.31
C GLU A 36 15.89 17.97 -15.30
N LEU A 37 17.03 18.09 -14.62
CA LEU A 37 18.00 17.00 -14.47
C LEU A 37 17.41 15.81 -13.72
N ILE A 38 16.68 16.04 -12.62
CA ILE A 38 15.98 15.01 -11.86
C ILE A 38 14.94 14.30 -12.74
N ALA A 39 14.12 15.04 -13.49
CA ALA A 39 13.09 14.49 -14.35
C ALA A 39 13.68 13.66 -15.51
N ASN A 40 14.72 14.17 -16.18
CA ASN A 40 15.42 13.46 -17.25
C ASN A 40 16.22 12.23 -16.78
N SER A 41 16.54 12.14 -15.48
CA SER A 41 17.16 10.95 -14.89
C SER A 41 16.22 9.76 -14.80
N VAL A 42 14.90 9.92 -14.95
CA VAL A 42 13.94 8.80 -14.85
C VAL A 42 13.99 7.97 -16.13
N PRO A 43 14.19 6.63 -16.06
CA PRO A 43 14.16 5.80 -17.26
C PRO A 43 12.76 5.77 -17.88
N PRO A 44 12.63 5.76 -19.22
CA PRO A 44 11.33 5.69 -19.89
C PRO A 44 10.63 4.34 -19.62
N PRO A 45 9.30 4.24 -19.86
CA PRO A 45 8.57 2.98 -19.79
C PRO A 45 9.23 1.87 -20.64
N PRO A 46 9.27 0.61 -20.16
CA PRO A 46 9.87 -0.49 -20.91
C PRO A 46 9.05 -0.84 -22.16
N ASN A 47 9.73 -1.29 -23.21
CA ASN A 47 9.14 -1.84 -24.45
C ASN A 47 8.38 -0.85 -25.38
N GLY A 48 8.69 0.45 -25.34
CA GLY A 48 8.12 1.44 -26.27
C GLY A 48 8.78 1.48 -27.66
N THR A 49 8.02 1.94 -28.65
CA THR A 49 8.45 2.22 -30.04
C THR A 49 9.29 3.51 -30.08
N PRO A 50 10.46 3.53 -30.74
CA PRO A 50 11.25 4.76 -30.93
C PRO A 50 10.45 5.87 -31.61
N TYR A 51 10.73 7.12 -31.24
CA TYR A 51 10.06 8.32 -31.74
C TYR A 51 10.02 8.39 -33.28
N GLU A 52 11.09 8.04 -33.95
CA GLU A 52 11.24 8.09 -35.42
C GLU A 52 10.37 7.05 -36.14
N LEU A 53 9.91 6.02 -35.43
CA LEU A 53 9.06 4.93 -35.92
C LEU A 53 7.63 5.02 -35.34
N SER A 54 7.34 6.08 -34.59
CA SER A 54 6.11 6.24 -33.84
C SER A 54 5.03 6.99 -34.62
N GLN A 55 3.79 6.64 -34.36
CA GLN A 55 2.59 7.33 -34.83
C GLN A 55 1.61 7.43 -33.66
N ARG A 56 0.61 8.32 -33.77
CA ARG A 56 -0.48 8.41 -32.79
C ARG A 56 -1.25 7.09 -32.79
N THR A 57 -1.51 6.55 -31.60
CA THR A 57 -2.14 5.25 -31.38
C THR A 57 -3.65 5.35 -31.16
N ARG A 58 -4.13 6.49 -30.66
CA ARG A 58 -5.58 6.76 -30.46
C ARG A 58 -6.28 6.90 -31.82
N THR A 59 -7.44 6.27 -31.96
CA THR A 59 -8.26 6.33 -33.19
C THR A 59 -9.53 7.17 -33.00
N GLU A 60 -9.93 7.35 -31.75
CA GLU A 60 -11.09 8.11 -31.31
C GLU A 60 -10.82 9.62 -31.45
N GLN A 61 -11.62 10.28 -32.29
CA GLN A 61 -11.52 11.73 -32.51
C GLN A 61 -11.93 12.58 -31.29
N GLN A 62 -12.67 11.99 -30.35
CA GLN A 62 -13.13 12.68 -29.15
C GLN A 62 -12.08 12.57 -28.03
N PRO A 63 -11.85 13.65 -27.25
CA PRO A 63 -11.05 13.60 -26.05
C PRO A 63 -11.53 12.54 -25.06
N ALA A 64 -10.61 11.99 -24.28
CA ALA A 64 -10.93 11.02 -23.24
C ALA A 64 -11.79 11.66 -22.14
N THR A 65 -12.78 10.89 -21.69
CA THR A 65 -13.78 11.26 -20.67
C THR A 65 -13.44 10.74 -19.27
N SER A 66 -12.50 9.80 -19.16
CA SER A 66 -12.01 9.23 -17.90
C SER A 66 -10.59 8.70 -18.07
N ALA A 67 -9.94 8.28 -16.98
CA ALA A 67 -8.62 7.65 -17.02
C ALA A 67 -8.61 6.32 -17.79
N LYS A 68 -9.75 5.61 -17.87
CA LYS A 68 -9.89 4.33 -18.59
C LYS A 68 -10.08 4.48 -20.10
N ASP A 69 -10.50 5.68 -20.53
CA ASP A 69 -10.71 6.06 -21.93
C ASP A 69 -9.40 6.56 -22.57
N LEU A 70 -8.39 6.91 -21.76
CA LEU A 70 -7.07 7.27 -22.26
C LEU A 70 -6.37 6.10 -22.94
N THR A 71 -5.79 6.38 -24.11
CA THR A 71 -4.98 5.41 -24.84
C THR A 71 -3.56 5.41 -24.25
N ILE A 72 -3.08 4.25 -23.81
CA ILE A 72 -1.70 4.08 -23.31
C ILE A 72 -0.77 4.05 -24.52
N SER A 73 -0.05 5.14 -24.73
CA SER A 73 0.84 5.28 -25.87
C SER A 73 2.09 4.42 -25.68
N GLN A 74 2.53 3.76 -26.76
CA GLN A 74 3.82 3.04 -26.77
C GLN A 74 4.97 3.93 -27.25
N VAL A 75 4.70 5.20 -27.55
CA VAL A 75 5.67 6.13 -28.11
C VAL A 75 6.75 6.47 -27.09
N ARG A 76 8.01 6.25 -27.45
CA ARG A 76 9.18 6.59 -26.65
C ARG A 76 9.85 7.82 -27.26
N ARG A 77 9.85 8.93 -26.50
CA ARG A 77 10.61 10.14 -26.86
C ARG A 77 12.12 9.83 -27.08
N PRO A 78 12.84 10.66 -27.86
CA PRO A 78 14.30 10.58 -27.94
C PRO A 78 14.93 10.71 -26.53
N PRO A 79 16.11 10.11 -26.30
CA PRO A 79 16.86 10.32 -25.07
C PRO A 79 17.07 11.82 -24.76
N PRO A 80 17.19 12.20 -23.48
CA PRO A 80 17.67 13.54 -23.10
C PRO A 80 19.15 13.69 -23.45
N ALA A 81 19.76 14.84 -23.14
CA ALA A 81 21.21 15.00 -23.26
C ALA A 81 21.99 13.85 -22.59
N PRO A 82 23.11 13.36 -23.16
CA PRO A 82 23.80 12.16 -22.69
C PRO A 82 24.14 12.17 -21.19
N MET A 83 24.54 13.33 -20.65
CA MET A 83 24.82 13.48 -19.20
C MET A 83 23.59 13.16 -18.33
N HIS A 84 22.38 13.51 -18.77
CA HIS A 84 21.14 13.18 -18.05
C HIS A 84 20.74 11.71 -18.28
N GLU A 85 20.95 11.18 -19.50
CA GLU A 85 20.69 9.76 -19.81
C GLU A 85 21.55 8.83 -18.95
N GLU A 86 22.84 9.14 -18.75
CA GLU A 86 23.72 8.37 -17.88
C GLU A 86 23.20 8.23 -16.44
N LEU A 87 22.44 9.22 -15.94
CA LEU A 87 21.86 9.20 -14.60
C LEU A 87 20.72 8.18 -14.45
N GLN A 88 20.12 7.70 -15.56
CA GLN A 88 19.08 6.64 -15.54
C GLN A 88 19.58 5.35 -14.88
N ASN A 89 20.88 5.07 -14.96
CA ASN A 89 21.54 3.94 -14.28
C ASN A 89 21.48 4.01 -12.74
N SER A 90 21.09 5.15 -12.17
CA SER A 90 20.89 5.32 -10.71
C SER A 90 19.59 4.67 -10.23
N TRP A 91 18.62 4.45 -11.13
CA TRP A 91 17.34 3.83 -10.84
C TRP A 91 17.41 2.31 -10.95
N GLY A 92 16.68 1.60 -10.09
CA GLY A 92 16.51 0.16 -10.21
C GLY A 92 15.70 -0.24 -11.46
N LYS A 93 15.56 -1.54 -11.71
CA LYS A 93 14.62 -2.04 -12.74
C LYS A 93 13.17 -1.64 -12.38
N PRO A 94 12.26 -1.53 -13.37
CA PRO A 94 10.84 -1.31 -13.11
C PRO A 94 10.29 -2.27 -12.05
N LEU A 95 9.54 -1.73 -11.09
CA LEU A 95 8.90 -2.51 -10.04
C LEU A 95 7.75 -3.34 -10.64
N ARG A 96 7.59 -4.57 -10.16
CA ARG A 96 6.42 -5.39 -10.51
C ARG A 96 5.19 -4.88 -9.75
N LEU A 97 4.30 -4.20 -10.47
CA LEU A 97 3.02 -3.72 -9.97
C LEU A 97 1.96 -4.84 -9.88
N GLY A 98 0.86 -4.58 -9.16
CA GLY A 98 -0.33 -5.43 -9.17
C GLY A 98 -1.13 -5.28 -10.47
N ASN A 99 -2.04 -6.21 -10.77
CA ASN A 99 -2.73 -6.24 -12.08
C ASN A 99 -3.49 -4.94 -12.41
N ALA A 100 -4.15 -4.32 -11.43
CA ALA A 100 -4.88 -3.06 -11.63
C ALA A 100 -3.91 -1.89 -11.93
N ASP A 101 -2.88 -1.73 -11.10
CA ASP A 101 -1.87 -0.68 -11.27
C ASP A 101 -1.10 -0.88 -12.59
N ALA A 102 -0.77 -2.12 -12.97
CA ALA A 102 -0.10 -2.42 -14.24
C ALA A 102 -0.96 -2.15 -15.48
N ALA A 103 -2.30 -2.26 -15.37
CA ALA A 103 -3.23 -1.96 -16.46
C ALA A 103 -3.32 -0.47 -16.80
N THR A 104 -2.78 0.43 -15.95
CA THR A 104 -2.71 1.87 -16.23
C THR A 104 -1.61 2.27 -17.23
N GLY A 105 -0.71 1.34 -17.58
CA GLY A 105 0.47 1.62 -18.39
C GLY A 105 1.61 2.32 -17.64
N MET A 106 1.42 2.67 -16.37
CA MET A 106 2.41 3.36 -15.55
C MET A 106 3.55 2.44 -15.14
N SER A 107 4.78 2.92 -15.29
CA SER A 107 6.00 2.27 -14.82
C SER A 107 6.53 2.95 -13.57
N VAL A 108 6.78 2.18 -12.51
CA VAL A 108 7.32 2.70 -11.25
C VAL A 108 8.75 2.21 -11.04
N PHE A 109 9.64 3.11 -10.66
CA PHE A 109 11.04 2.82 -10.34
C PHE A 109 11.36 3.18 -8.89
N LYS A 110 12.47 2.63 -8.38
CA LYS A 110 12.97 2.90 -7.02
C LYS A 110 14.46 3.17 -7.05
N MET A 111 14.90 4.20 -6.31
CA MET A 111 16.30 4.53 -6.07
C MET A 111 16.55 4.73 -4.56
N ALA A 112 17.70 4.30 -4.06
CA ALA A 112 18.07 4.56 -2.66
C ALA A 112 18.58 6.00 -2.49
N GLY A 113 18.02 6.78 -1.55
CA GLY A 113 18.36 8.21 -1.40
C GLY A 113 19.76 8.51 -0.85
N LYS A 114 20.46 7.53 -0.27
CA LYS A 114 21.81 7.61 0.33
C LYS A 114 22.02 8.65 1.45
N ASP A 115 20.98 9.40 1.81
CA ASP A 115 21.00 10.51 2.77
C ASP A 115 20.29 10.20 4.11
N ARG A 116 19.86 8.94 4.30
CA ARG A 116 19.08 8.47 5.46
C ARG A 116 17.65 9.04 5.56
N HIS A 117 17.09 9.64 4.51
CA HIS A 117 15.67 10.04 4.49
C HIS A 117 14.75 8.96 3.90
N GLY A 118 15.27 8.04 3.09
CA GLY A 118 14.53 6.88 2.58
C GLY A 118 14.92 6.56 1.14
N ALA A 119 14.07 5.81 0.45
CA ALA A 119 14.13 5.68 -0.99
C ALA A 119 13.35 6.78 -1.72
N TRP A 120 13.82 7.15 -2.90
CA TRP A 120 13.07 7.86 -3.91
C TRP A 120 12.27 6.87 -4.77
N PHE A 121 11.07 7.26 -5.14
CA PHE A 121 10.25 6.56 -6.12
C PHE A 121 10.01 7.49 -7.31
N SER A 122 9.88 6.91 -8.50
CA SER A 122 9.38 7.64 -9.65
C SER A 122 8.30 6.84 -10.37
N ARG A 123 7.39 7.56 -11.02
CA ARG A 123 6.35 7.04 -11.92
C ARG A 123 6.55 7.70 -13.28
N THR A 124 6.45 6.94 -14.36
CA THR A 124 6.35 7.49 -15.71
C THR A 124 5.30 6.76 -16.53
N SER A 125 4.60 7.49 -17.38
CA SER A 125 3.64 6.98 -18.36
C SER A 125 3.54 7.93 -19.56
N VAL A 126 3.01 7.42 -20.67
CA VAL A 126 2.71 8.20 -21.86
C VAL A 126 1.26 7.94 -22.25
N HIS A 127 0.48 9.00 -22.43
CA HIS A 127 -0.96 8.93 -22.67
C HIS A 127 -1.38 9.76 -23.88
N GLU A 128 -2.38 9.27 -24.61
CA GLU A 128 -3.07 9.98 -25.68
C GLU A 128 -4.58 10.10 -25.35
N GLY A 129 -5.23 11.14 -25.89
CA GLY A 129 -6.65 11.42 -25.68
C GLY A 129 -6.94 12.57 -24.71
N LEU A 130 -5.96 13.07 -23.97
CA LEU A 130 -6.06 14.33 -23.23
C LEU A 130 -4.99 15.29 -23.75
N GLY A 131 -5.43 16.39 -24.36
CA GLY A 131 -4.53 17.36 -25.00
C GLY A 131 -3.66 18.11 -23.99
N PHE A 132 -2.45 18.49 -24.42
CA PHE A 132 -1.45 19.13 -23.56
C PHE A 132 -2.00 20.40 -22.87
N ASN A 133 -2.78 21.22 -23.56
CA ASN A 133 -3.35 22.44 -22.98
C ASN A 133 -4.41 22.13 -21.89
N LYS A 134 -5.10 20.99 -21.98
CA LYS A 134 -6.03 20.53 -20.94
C LYS A 134 -5.28 19.91 -19.76
N TRP A 135 -4.23 19.12 -20.01
CA TRP A 135 -3.30 18.66 -18.96
C TRP A 135 -2.71 19.80 -18.14
N LYS A 136 -2.14 20.81 -18.81
CA LYS A 136 -1.50 21.96 -18.16
C LYS A 136 -2.49 22.74 -17.28
N ARG A 137 -3.66 23.10 -17.83
CA ARG A 137 -4.73 23.78 -17.06
C ARG A 137 -5.23 22.94 -15.89
N ALA A 138 -5.37 21.62 -16.06
CA ALA A 138 -5.76 20.73 -14.97
C ALA A 138 -4.73 20.71 -13.84
N MET A 139 -3.42 20.68 -14.14
CA MET A 139 -2.37 20.74 -13.11
C MET A 139 -2.28 22.11 -12.42
N GLN A 140 -2.40 23.20 -13.18
CA GLN A 140 -2.40 24.56 -12.62
C GLN A 140 -3.59 24.80 -11.68
N SER A 141 -4.78 24.31 -12.04
CA SER A 141 -6.01 24.52 -11.25
C SER A 141 -6.24 23.50 -10.13
N GLU A 142 -5.37 22.50 -9.94
CA GLU A 142 -5.58 21.39 -9.00
C GLU A 142 -5.76 21.87 -7.55
N PHE A 143 -4.79 22.63 -7.03
CA PHE A 143 -4.82 23.12 -5.65
C PHE A 143 -5.86 24.22 -5.45
N GLU A 144 -6.09 25.06 -6.46
CA GLU A 144 -7.14 26.08 -6.42
C GLU A 144 -8.55 25.47 -6.41
N GLU A 145 -8.77 24.36 -7.12
CA GLU A 145 -10.03 23.60 -7.02
C GLU A 145 -10.19 22.99 -5.63
N SER A 146 -9.12 22.45 -5.04
CA SER A 146 -9.19 21.89 -3.70
C SER A 146 -9.53 22.92 -2.62
N LEU A 147 -9.06 24.17 -2.76
CA LEU A 147 -9.37 25.27 -1.82
C LEU A 147 -10.84 25.74 -1.87
N LYS A 148 -11.62 25.34 -2.89
CA LYS A 148 -13.05 25.72 -3.00
C LYS A 148 -13.96 24.98 -2.02
N VAL A 149 -13.47 23.91 -1.40
CA VAL A 149 -14.22 23.10 -0.43
C VAL A 149 -13.52 23.19 0.92
N GLN A 150 -14.22 23.75 1.91
CA GLN A 150 -13.74 23.79 3.30
C GLN A 150 -14.41 22.69 4.11
N GLY A 151 -13.63 21.93 4.89
CA GLY A 151 -14.17 20.85 5.72
C GLY A 151 -13.10 20.11 6.51
N GLY A 152 -13.21 18.78 6.54
CA GLY A 152 -12.31 17.89 7.26
C GLY A 152 -10.93 17.74 6.60
N PRO A 153 -10.00 17.01 7.23
CA PRO A 153 -8.64 16.85 6.73
C PRO A 153 -8.59 16.20 5.34
N GLY A 154 -8.09 16.92 4.34
CA GLY A 154 -8.04 16.49 2.95
C GLY A 154 -9.39 16.48 2.22
N GLU A 155 -10.42 17.15 2.76
CA GLU A 155 -11.66 17.40 2.02
C GLU A 155 -11.37 18.31 0.80
N GLY A 156 -12.19 18.19 -0.26
CA GLY A 156 -11.97 18.92 -1.52
C GLY A 156 -10.85 18.37 -2.42
N ASN A 157 -10.06 17.39 -1.98
CA ASN A 157 -8.91 16.91 -2.74
C ASN A 157 -9.27 16.33 -4.14
N VAL A 158 -8.55 16.77 -5.17
CA VAL A 158 -8.60 16.13 -6.50
C VAL A 158 -7.96 14.73 -6.44
N ARG A 159 -6.80 14.64 -5.79
CA ARG A 159 -6.09 13.40 -5.47
C ARG A 159 -5.34 13.58 -4.16
N GLY A 160 -5.13 12.51 -3.41
CA GLY A 160 -4.22 12.47 -2.26
C GLY A 160 -4.53 13.42 -1.09
N ILE A 161 -4.17 14.70 -1.24
CA ILE A 161 -4.06 15.74 -0.19
C ILE A 161 -4.93 16.93 -0.60
N GLY A 162 -5.66 17.53 0.35
CA GLY A 162 -6.48 18.72 0.13
C GLY A 162 -5.76 20.01 0.55
N GLY A 163 -6.11 21.13 -0.07
CA GLY A 163 -5.65 22.47 0.31
C GLY A 163 -6.48 23.05 1.45
N ASP A 164 -5.81 23.52 2.51
CA ASP A 164 -6.45 24.21 3.63
C ASP A 164 -6.39 25.74 3.43
N GLN A 165 -5.22 26.26 3.04
CA GLN A 165 -5.01 27.68 2.72
C GLN A 165 -3.77 27.90 1.84
N ARG A 166 -3.76 28.99 1.05
CA ARG A 166 -2.58 29.54 0.39
C ARG A 166 -1.99 30.64 1.28
N LEU A 167 -0.71 30.54 1.59
CA LEU A 167 0.04 31.46 2.46
C LEU A 167 0.76 32.52 1.64
N GLU A 168 1.37 32.11 0.52
CA GLU A 168 2.22 32.94 -0.32
C GLU A 168 1.91 32.70 -1.79
N ASP A 169 2.06 33.75 -2.61
CA ASP A 169 1.87 33.72 -4.06
C ASP A 169 2.74 34.79 -4.74
N MET A 170 3.78 34.34 -5.45
CA MET A 170 4.78 35.19 -6.10
C MET A 170 5.05 34.68 -7.52
N THR A 171 5.06 35.59 -8.50
CA THR A 171 5.33 35.26 -9.90
C THR A 171 6.60 35.98 -10.37
N VAL A 172 7.45 35.27 -11.12
CA VAL A 172 8.59 35.84 -11.84
C VAL A 172 8.36 35.61 -13.33
N ASP A 173 8.11 36.70 -14.05
CA ASP A 173 7.77 36.67 -15.47
C ASP A 173 8.83 35.92 -16.29
N GLY A 174 8.37 34.99 -17.12
CA GLY A 174 9.24 34.15 -17.97
C GLY A 174 9.97 33.00 -17.26
N VAL A 175 9.99 32.95 -15.92
CA VAL A 175 10.65 31.87 -15.15
C VAL A 175 9.62 30.93 -14.50
N GLY A 176 8.64 31.46 -13.79
CA GLY A 176 7.64 30.64 -13.11
C GLY A 176 6.96 31.30 -11.92
N GLN A 177 6.25 30.50 -11.14
CA GLN A 177 5.48 30.93 -9.97
C GLN A 177 5.90 30.14 -8.73
N LEU A 178 6.06 30.81 -7.60
CA LEU A 178 6.23 30.25 -6.27
C LEU A 178 4.95 30.49 -5.46
N GLN A 179 4.34 29.41 -4.97
CA GLN A 179 3.24 29.47 -4.01
C GLN A 179 3.58 28.66 -2.77
N VAL A 180 3.12 29.06 -1.59
CA VAL A 180 3.19 28.22 -0.39
C VAL A 180 1.77 27.84 0.03
N TYR A 181 1.52 26.54 0.13
CA TYR A 181 0.23 26.00 0.58
C TYR A 181 0.38 25.27 1.92
N GLN A 182 -0.59 25.49 2.81
CA GLN A 182 -0.88 24.54 3.89
C GLN A 182 -1.93 23.55 3.39
N LEU A 183 -1.60 22.27 3.48
CA LEU A 183 -2.39 21.16 3.00
C LEU A 183 -2.69 20.17 4.14
N SER A 184 -3.76 19.39 4.01
CA SER A 184 -4.08 18.30 4.93
C SER A 184 -4.54 17.02 4.23
N ALA A 185 -4.43 15.88 4.92
CA ALA A 185 -4.92 14.60 4.43
C ALA A 185 -5.40 13.69 5.57
N GLN A 186 -6.59 13.11 5.40
CA GLN A 186 -7.06 12.01 6.22
C GLN A 186 -6.41 10.68 5.78
N PHE A 187 -5.64 10.09 6.68
CA PHE A 187 -5.01 8.78 6.49
C PHE A 187 -5.93 7.67 7.00
N PRO A 188 -5.76 6.41 6.55
CA PRO A 188 -6.48 5.28 7.11
C PRO A 188 -6.30 5.14 8.64
N GLY A 189 -7.41 4.81 9.31
CA GLY A 189 -7.42 4.54 10.75
C GLY A 189 -6.53 3.34 11.13
N PRO A 190 -5.98 3.29 12.37
CA PRO A 190 -6.18 4.23 13.48
C PRO A 190 -5.09 5.32 13.55
N THR A 191 -4.72 5.94 12.42
CA THR A 191 -3.67 6.97 12.39
C THR A 191 -4.24 8.39 12.33
N SER A 192 -3.58 9.35 12.97
CA SER A 192 -3.99 10.77 12.98
C SER A 192 -3.95 11.40 11.58
N PRO A 193 -4.74 12.46 11.31
CA PRO A 193 -4.61 13.22 10.07
C PRO A 193 -3.22 13.84 9.93
N ARG A 194 -2.78 14.08 8.71
CA ARG A 194 -1.50 14.77 8.43
C ARG A 194 -1.74 16.18 7.95
N GLU A 195 -0.82 17.05 8.30
CA GLU A 195 -0.61 18.33 7.62
C GLU A 195 0.70 18.32 6.84
N PHE A 196 0.72 19.04 5.73
CA PHE A 196 1.92 19.33 4.95
C PHE A 196 1.94 20.83 4.70
N ILE A 197 3.11 21.45 4.77
CA ILE A 197 3.32 22.81 4.29
C ILE A 197 4.37 22.71 3.20
N THR A 198 4.01 23.18 2.02
CA THR A 198 4.79 22.93 0.82
C THR A 198 4.88 24.19 -0.02
N LEU A 199 6.11 24.52 -0.37
CA LEU A 199 6.47 25.50 -1.37
C LEU A 199 6.38 24.78 -2.72
N LEU A 200 5.45 25.23 -3.55
CA LEU A 200 5.27 24.78 -4.94
C LEU A 200 5.94 25.79 -5.87
N ILE A 201 6.85 25.31 -6.70
CA ILE A 201 7.35 26.05 -7.85
C ILE A 201 6.71 25.45 -9.10
N THR A 202 6.11 26.29 -9.94
CA THR A 202 5.58 25.87 -11.24
C THR A 202 6.20 26.66 -12.39
N SER A 203 6.41 26.01 -13.53
CA SER A 203 7.00 26.63 -14.72
C SER A 203 6.61 25.88 -16.00
N ASP A 204 6.47 26.62 -17.10
CA ASP A 204 6.27 26.15 -18.48
C ASP A 204 7.40 26.59 -19.43
N SER A 205 8.49 27.15 -18.86
CA SER A 205 9.68 27.66 -19.58
C SER A 205 10.99 27.02 -19.11
N CYS A 206 10.94 26.07 -18.17
CA CYS A 206 12.11 25.51 -17.49
C CYS A 206 12.95 24.52 -18.30
N LEU A 207 12.42 23.89 -19.36
CA LEU A 207 13.17 22.90 -20.13
C LEU A 207 14.13 23.54 -21.12
N THR A 208 15.32 22.95 -21.23
CA THR A 208 16.42 23.44 -22.05
C THR A 208 16.66 22.52 -23.26
N GLU A 209 17.75 22.80 -23.99
CA GLU A 209 18.35 21.93 -24.99
C GLU A 209 18.49 20.47 -24.52
N ALA A 210 18.67 20.25 -23.20
CA ALA A 210 18.83 18.92 -22.62
C ALA A 210 17.57 18.03 -22.70
N SER A 211 16.39 18.61 -22.94
CA SER A 211 15.10 17.91 -23.05
C SER A 211 14.51 17.86 -24.46
N LYS A 212 15.24 18.35 -25.47
CA LYS A 212 14.75 18.45 -26.85
C LYS A 212 14.13 17.16 -27.40
N VAL A 213 13.19 17.34 -28.31
CA VAL A 213 12.63 16.30 -29.17
C VAL A 213 12.80 16.78 -30.60
N ALA A 214 13.50 16.00 -31.43
CA ALA A 214 14.06 16.47 -32.69
C ALA A 214 14.82 17.80 -32.51
N ASN A 215 14.38 18.89 -33.14
CA ASN A 215 15.06 20.19 -33.10
C ASN A 215 14.45 21.21 -32.11
N THR A 216 13.39 20.83 -31.38
CA THR A 216 12.57 21.75 -30.58
C THR A 216 12.49 21.31 -29.12
N VAL A 217 12.48 22.28 -28.19
CA VAL A 217 12.08 22.02 -26.80
C VAL A 217 10.56 21.77 -26.80
N PRO A 218 10.05 20.65 -26.27
CA PRO A 218 8.63 20.34 -26.30
C PRO A 218 7.83 21.26 -25.37
N ARG A 219 6.52 21.41 -25.64
CA ARG A 219 5.60 22.02 -24.67
C ARG A 219 5.63 21.21 -23.37
N HIS A 220 5.73 21.90 -22.23
CA HIS A 220 5.91 21.26 -20.94
C HIS A 220 5.30 22.09 -19.81
N PHE A 221 5.08 21.44 -18.68
CA PHE A 221 4.75 22.09 -17.42
C PHE A 221 5.33 21.26 -16.28
N MET A 222 5.99 21.93 -15.35
CA MET A 222 6.69 21.32 -14.21
C MET A 222 6.11 21.86 -12.90
N VAL A 223 6.02 20.99 -11.90
CA VAL A 223 5.62 21.29 -10.53
C VAL A 223 6.65 20.68 -9.59
N VAL A 224 7.35 21.52 -8.83
CA VAL A 224 8.33 21.10 -7.82
C VAL A 224 7.73 21.37 -6.44
N SER A 225 7.62 20.34 -5.59
CA SER A 225 7.13 20.48 -4.21
C SER A 225 8.28 20.32 -3.22
N ILE A 226 8.49 21.33 -2.39
CA ILE A 226 9.53 21.40 -1.36
C ILE A 226 8.85 21.64 -0.01
N PRO A 227 9.04 20.78 1.01
CA PRO A 227 8.48 21.04 2.33
C PRO A 227 9.08 22.31 2.94
N VAL A 228 8.26 23.16 3.56
CA VAL A 228 8.74 24.35 4.27
C VAL A 228 8.12 24.53 5.64
N SER A 229 8.84 25.20 6.53
CA SER A 229 8.27 25.81 7.74
C SER A 229 7.83 27.23 7.42
N HIS A 230 6.64 27.65 7.85
CA HIS A 230 6.10 28.99 7.60
C HIS A 230 5.56 29.58 8.92
N PRO A 231 5.81 30.86 9.23
CA PRO A 231 5.35 31.49 10.48
C PRO A 231 3.82 31.41 10.65
N ASP A 232 3.07 31.69 9.58
CA ASP A 232 1.59 31.67 9.60
C ASP A 232 0.96 30.27 9.52
N ALA A 233 1.77 29.21 9.48
CA ALA A 233 1.32 27.83 9.57
C ALA A 233 2.07 27.05 10.68
N PRO A 234 1.88 27.43 11.96
CA PRO A 234 2.47 26.74 13.09
C PRO A 234 1.92 25.30 13.23
N PRO A 235 2.65 24.37 13.90
CA PRO A 235 2.20 22.98 14.07
C PRO A 235 0.82 22.85 14.74
N ARG A 236 -0.13 22.21 14.06
CA ARG A 236 -1.49 21.97 14.57
C ARG A 236 -1.53 20.76 15.51
N SER A 237 -2.09 20.93 16.71
CA SER A 237 -2.07 19.92 17.79
C SER A 237 -2.89 18.65 17.51
N ASN A 238 -3.84 18.71 16.58
CA ASN A 238 -4.67 17.58 16.15
C ASN A 238 -4.12 16.83 14.92
N MET A 239 -2.98 17.26 14.36
CA MET A 239 -2.39 16.70 13.15
C MET A 239 -0.92 16.32 13.35
N VAL A 240 -0.43 15.41 12.51
CA VAL A 240 0.98 15.07 12.42
C VAL A 240 1.58 15.79 11.22
N ARG A 241 2.63 16.58 11.41
CA ARG A 241 3.35 17.18 10.28
C ARG A 241 4.10 16.11 9.49
N GLY A 242 3.78 16.01 8.21
CA GLY A 242 4.49 15.18 7.24
C GLY A 242 5.37 16.02 6.32
N PHE A 243 6.28 15.34 5.62
CA PHE A 243 7.12 15.90 4.58
C PHE A 243 6.80 15.23 3.25
N TYR A 244 6.70 16.02 2.19
CA TYR A 244 6.43 15.57 0.84
C TYR A 244 7.32 16.34 -0.14
N GLU A 245 8.29 15.63 -0.71
CA GLU A 245 9.25 16.16 -1.67
C GLU A 245 8.91 15.59 -3.05
N SER A 246 8.76 16.42 -4.08
CA SER A 246 8.48 15.92 -5.43
C SER A 246 8.96 16.82 -6.57
N VAL A 247 9.09 16.20 -7.74
CA VAL A 247 9.08 16.85 -9.06
C VAL A 247 8.04 16.09 -9.89
N GLU A 248 6.95 16.74 -10.29
CA GLU A 248 6.10 16.28 -11.39
C GLU A 248 6.36 17.12 -12.63
N MET A 249 6.31 16.48 -13.80
CA MET A 249 6.48 17.14 -15.09
C MET A 249 5.62 16.43 -16.14
N ILE A 250 4.82 17.21 -16.85
CA ILE A 250 4.23 16.79 -18.12
C ILE A 250 5.03 17.41 -19.26
N ARG A 251 5.21 16.65 -20.34
CA ARG A 251 5.71 17.20 -21.61
C ARG A 251 5.12 16.47 -22.80
N GLU A 252 4.91 17.23 -23.85
CA GLU A 252 4.47 16.74 -25.15
C GLU A 252 5.58 15.90 -25.82
N ILE A 253 5.18 14.83 -26.51
CA ILE A 253 6.01 14.16 -27.51
C ILE A 253 5.49 14.60 -28.89
N PRO A 254 6.06 15.64 -29.50
CA PRO A 254 5.51 16.23 -30.73
C PRO A 254 5.72 15.29 -31.93
N LEU A 255 4.73 14.48 -32.28
CA LEU A 255 4.79 13.62 -33.45
C LEU A 255 4.51 14.42 -34.73
N PRO A 256 5.13 14.07 -35.87
CA PRO A 256 4.81 14.69 -37.16
C PRO A 256 3.31 14.52 -37.51
N ASP A 257 2.82 15.41 -38.39
CA ASP A 257 1.52 15.34 -39.05
C ASP A 257 0.30 15.13 -38.13
N GLY A 258 -0.33 16.21 -37.67
CA GLY A 258 -1.57 16.15 -36.90
C GLY A 258 -1.81 17.42 -36.06
N ASP A 259 -2.91 17.41 -35.29
CA ASP A 259 -3.16 18.44 -34.28
C ASP A 259 -2.21 18.23 -33.08
N ALA A 260 -1.61 19.31 -32.58
CA ALA A 260 -0.75 19.27 -31.41
C ALA A 260 -1.48 18.79 -30.15
N GLU A 261 -2.79 19.04 -30.02
CA GLU A 261 -3.60 18.51 -28.90
C GLU A 261 -3.88 16.99 -29.00
N THR A 262 -3.48 16.34 -30.10
CA THR A 262 -3.51 14.87 -30.24
C THR A 262 -2.15 14.21 -30.02
N ASN A 263 -1.10 14.98 -29.70
CA ASN A 263 0.21 14.41 -29.38
C ASN A 263 0.18 13.60 -28.08
N PRO A 264 0.96 12.51 -27.99
CA PRO A 264 1.18 11.82 -26.72
C PRO A 264 1.80 12.77 -25.69
N VAL A 265 1.29 12.73 -24.45
CA VAL A 265 1.85 13.45 -23.31
C VAL A 265 2.56 12.46 -22.40
N GLU A 266 3.86 12.67 -22.20
CA GLU A 266 4.66 11.97 -21.19
C GLU A 266 4.44 12.66 -19.83
N TRP A 267 4.10 11.88 -18.81
CA TRP A 267 4.00 12.34 -17.43
C TRP A 267 5.02 11.63 -16.56
N ILE A 268 5.93 12.40 -15.97
CA ILE A 268 6.96 11.93 -15.04
C ILE A 268 6.64 12.49 -13.65
N MET A 269 6.80 11.65 -12.62
CA MET A 269 6.78 12.02 -11.21
C MET A 269 7.99 11.42 -10.52
N ILE A 270 8.63 12.19 -9.64
CA ILE A 270 9.62 11.76 -8.66
C ILE A 270 9.10 12.19 -7.30
N THR A 271 9.12 11.31 -6.31
CA THR A 271 8.68 11.65 -4.96
C THR A 271 9.41 10.88 -3.86
N ARG A 272 9.52 11.53 -2.70
CA ARG A 272 9.83 10.94 -1.40
C ARG A 272 8.92 11.58 -0.35
N SER A 273 8.34 10.75 0.52
CA SER A 273 7.44 11.21 1.58
C SER A 273 7.79 10.58 2.91
N ASP A 274 7.74 11.39 3.97
CA ASP A 274 7.78 10.95 5.37
C ASP A 274 6.48 11.42 6.05
N PRO A 275 5.50 10.54 6.32
CA PRO A 275 4.22 10.90 6.92
C PRO A 275 4.29 11.16 8.43
N GLY A 276 5.50 11.16 9.02
CA GLY A 276 5.74 11.40 10.43
C GLY A 276 5.10 10.36 11.37
N GLY A 277 4.95 10.74 12.63
CA GLY A 277 4.18 9.95 13.62
C GLY A 277 4.80 8.60 13.99
N GLY A 278 6.09 8.39 13.73
CA GLY A 278 6.81 7.16 14.11
C GLY A 278 6.50 5.92 13.26
N ILE A 279 5.83 6.07 12.12
CA ILE A 279 5.55 4.93 11.23
C ILE A 279 6.86 4.37 10.67
N PRO A 280 7.13 3.05 10.79
CA PRO A 280 8.34 2.46 10.23
C PRO A 280 8.42 2.63 8.71
N ARG A 281 9.49 3.27 8.20
CA ARG A 281 9.63 3.61 6.77
C ARG A 281 9.42 2.44 5.80
N PHE A 282 9.80 1.21 6.17
CA PHE A 282 9.57 0.05 5.31
C PHE A 282 8.07 -0.23 5.06
N MET A 283 7.19 0.22 5.96
CA MET A 283 5.74 0.17 5.74
C MET A 283 5.31 1.26 4.76
N VAL A 284 5.82 2.49 4.90
CA VAL A 284 5.56 3.61 3.98
C VAL A 284 6.01 3.24 2.57
N GLU A 285 7.30 2.93 2.41
CA GLU A 285 7.93 2.56 1.13
C GLU A 285 7.28 1.35 0.43
N ARG A 286 6.51 0.51 1.14
CA ARG A 286 5.82 -0.64 0.55
C ARG A 286 4.59 -0.23 -0.25
N ASN A 287 3.88 0.83 0.15
CA ASN A 287 2.60 1.19 -0.47
C ASN A 287 2.74 2.36 -1.47
N VAL A 288 3.82 3.15 -1.40
CA VAL A 288 4.14 4.22 -2.36
C VAL A 288 3.95 3.82 -3.83
N PRO A 289 4.41 2.64 -4.32
CA PRO A 289 4.23 2.26 -5.72
C PRO A 289 2.77 2.17 -6.20
N SER A 290 1.84 1.79 -5.32
CA SER A 290 0.41 1.68 -5.66
C SER A 290 -0.30 3.02 -5.43
N SER A 291 0.07 3.78 -4.38
CA SER A 291 -0.53 5.09 -4.11
C SER A 291 -0.29 6.07 -5.26
N ILE A 292 0.95 6.19 -5.75
CA ILE A 292 1.27 7.13 -6.84
C ILE A 292 0.60 6.77 -8.17
N CYS A 293 0.28 5.49 -8.42
CA CYS A 293 -0.52 5.10 -9.59
C CYS A 293 -1.99 5.45 -9.39
N GLN A 294 -2.56 5.18 -8.21
CA GLN A 294 -3.95 5.49 -7.89
C GLN A 294 -4.24 7.00 -7.88
N ASP A 295 -3.32 7.83 -7.39
CA ASP A 295 -3.46 9.28 -7.42
C ASP A 295 -3.38 9.84 -8.85
N ALA A 296 -2.61 9.22 -9.73
CA ALA A 296 -2.60 9.57 -11.15
C ALA A 296 -3.91 9.19 -11.85
N VAL A 297 -4.50 8.04 -11.52
CA VAL A 297 -5.84 7.66 -12.03
C VAL A 297 -6.90 8.66 -11.56
N LYS A 298 -6.90 9.05 -10.27
CA LYS A 298 -7.81 10.09 -9.74
C LYS A 298 -7.65 11.43 -10.45
N PHE A 299 -6.41 11.88 -10.66
CA PHE A 299 -6.12 13.08 -11.44
C PHE A 299 -6.75 13.01 -12.83
N LEU A 300 -6.53 11.90 -13.53
CA LEU A 300 -6.97 11.70 -14.90
C LEU A 300 -8.49 11.60 -15.02
N ASP A 301 -9.16 10.90 -14.09
CA ASP A 301 -10.62 10.85 -14.03
C ASP A 301 -11.21 12.26 -13.84
N TRP A 302 -10.66 13.06 -12.92
CA TRP A 302 -11.08 14.45 -12.69
C TRP A 302 -10.78 15.37 -13.88
N ALA A 303 -9.56 15.31 -14.43
CA ALA A 303 -9.13 16.17 -15.53
C ALA A 303 -9.91 15.88 -16.81
N CYS A 304 -10.12 14.60 -17.15
CA CYS A 304 -10.89 14.20 -18.32
C CYS A 304 -12.36 14.64 -18.22
N ALA A 305 -12.99 14.48 -17.05
CA ALA A 305 -14.41 14.79 -16.83
C ALA A 305 -14.78 16.30 -16.87
N ARG A 306 -13.80 17.20 -16.89
CA ARG A 306 -14.03 18.66 -17.01
C ARG A 306 -14.23 19.07 -18.48
N ASN A 307 -15.32 19.77 -18.76
CA ASN A 307 -15.53 20.42 -20.05
C ASN A 307 -14.82 21.79 -20.08
N ASP A 308 -14.24 22.13 -21.23
CA ASP A 308 -13.43 23.35 -21.42
C ASP A 308 -14.24 24.66 -21.58
N GLU A 309 -15.56 24.59 -21.50
CA GLU A 309 -16.48 25.71 -21.81
C GLU A 309 -16.54 26.82 -20.74
N SER A 310 -15.88 26.66 -19.59
CA SER A 310 -16.10 27.54 -18.43
C SER A 310 -15.52 28.96 -18.55
N GLU A 311 -14.70 29.26 -19.57
CA GLU A 311 -13.96 30.54 -19.67
C GLU A 311 -14.10 31.29 -21.00
N VAL A 312 -15.15 31.01 -21.79
CA VAL A 312 -15.63 31.96 -22.82
C VAL A 312 -16.94 32.60 -22.36
N LYS A 313 -16.84 33.49 -21.37
CA LYS A 313 -17.94 34.40 -20.97
C LYS A 313 -17.49 35.84 -20.88
N VAL A 314 -17.52 36.50 -22.03
CA VAL A 314 -18.04 37.87 -22.13
C VAL A 314 -19.47 37.87 -21.55
N GLU A 315 -19.86 39.01 -20.99
CA GLU A 315 -21.15 39.28 -20.35
C GLU A 315 -22.36 38.59 -21.00
N THR A 316 -23.05 37.73 -20.25
CA THR A 316 -24.51 37.76 -20.04
C THR A 316 -24.93 36.68 -19.05
N GLY A 317 -25.81 37.04 -18.11
CA GLY A 317 -26.24 36.14 -17.04
C GLY A 317 -27.37 35.20 -17.47
N SER A 318 -27.27 33.94 -17.06
CA SER A 318 -28.42 33.09 -16.76
C SER A 318 -27.99 31.99 -15.81
N LEU A 319 -28.75 31.80 -14.73
CA LEU A 319 -28.57 30.70 -13.79
C LEU A 319 -29.16 29.42 -14.39
N HIS A 320 -28.41 28.32 -14.35
CA HIS A 320 -29.01 27.00 -14.43
C HIS A 320 -28.34 26.08 -13.44
N GLU A 321 -29.14 25.59 -12.49
CA GLU A 321 -28.75 24.67 -11.44
C GLU A 321 -28.61 23.26 -12.04
N VAL A 322 -27.47 22.60 -11.80
CA VAL A 322 -27.22 21.23 -12.25
C VAL A 322 -26.95 20.35 -11.03
N MET A 323 -27.82 19.36 -10.82
CA MET A 323 -27.72 18.39 -9.73
C MET A 323 -26.37 17.66 -9.76
N ARG A 324 -25.54 17.89 -8.74
CA ARG A 324 -24.39 17.02 -8.45
C ARG A 324 -24.87 15.70 -7.88
N SER A 325 -24.84 14.66 -8.70
CA SER A 325 -24.89 13.27 -8.22
C SER A 325 -23.54 12.60 -8.44
N MET A 326 -22.63 12.75 -7.48
CA MET A 326 -21.52 11.82 -7.30
C MET A 326 -21.59 11.25 -5.88
N SER A 327 -21.58 9.91 -5.80
CA SER A 327 -21.68 9.18 -4.54
C SER A 327 -20.43 9.37 -3.70
N VAL A 328 -20.55 10.05 -2.56
CA VAL A 328 -19.47 10.22 -1.59
C VAL A 328 -19.27 8.91 -0.81
N ALA A 329 -18.30 8.10 -1.26
CA ALA A 329 -17.65 7.05 -0.47
C ALA A 329 -16.27 6.73 -1.07
N ASP A 330 -15.30 6.42 -0.20
CA ASP A 330 -13.94 5.91 -0.51
C ASP A 330 -12.85 6.88 -1.06
N THR A 331 -13.00 8.20 -0.90
CA THR A 331 -11.90 9.17 -1.09
C THR A 331 -10.97 9.30 0.13
N ASN A 332 -10.37 8.19 0.57
CA ASN A 332 -9.33 8.22 1.62
C ASN A 332 -7.94 8.55 1.05
N GLY A 333 -7.18 9.40 1.76
CA GLY A 333 -5.88 9.94 1.35
C GLY A 333 -4.73 8.93 1.49
N ILE A 334 -4.52 8.12 0.45
CA ILE A 334 -3.49 7.06 0.42
C ILE A 334 -2.12 7.59 -0.09
N SER A 335 -2.07 8.83 -0.61
CA SER A 335 -0.93 9.40 -1.36
C SER A 335 0.42 9.39 -0.65
N ALA A 336 0.43 9.67 0.65
CA ALA A 336 1.65 9.73 1.47
C ALA A 336 2.11 8.35 1.99
N GLY A 337 1.89 7.30 1.20
CA GLY A 337 2.52 5.98 1.34
C GLY A 337 2.00 5.09 2.48
N VAL A 338 0.99 5.49 3.25
CA VAL A 338 0.44 4.67 4.35
C VAL A 338 -0.79 3.90 3.88
N GLY A 339 -0.55 2.67 3.42
CA GLY A 339 -1.59 1.70 3.09
C GLY A 339 -2.19 1.04 4.35
N VAL A 340 -3.44 0.60 4.19
CA VAL A 340 -4.29 0.02 5.25
C VAL A 340 -3.64 -1.08 6.09
N SER A 341 -3.95 -1.07 7.39
CA SER A 341 -3.61 -2.17 8.30
C SER A 341 -4.47 -3.41 8.03
N ILE A 342 -3.86 -4.59 8.07
CA ILE A 342 -4.58 -5.87 8.00
C ILE A 342 -5.06 -6.20 9.42
N ALA A 343 -6.29 -5.78 9.75
CA ALA A 343 -7.02 -6.24 10.92
C ALA A 343 -8.51 -6.37 10.59
N GLU A 344 -9.04 -7.57 10.79
CA GLU A 344 -10.44 -8.00 10.93
C GLU A 344 -11.55 -7.23 10.18
N LYS A 345 -12.19 -7.92 9.23
CA LYS A 345 -13.53 -7.57 8.76
C LYS A 345 -14.56 -7.88 9.85
N PRO A 346 -15.33 -6.91 10.39
CA PRO A 346 -16.53 -7.24 11.11
C PRO A 346 -17.63 -7.59 10.09
N THR A 347 -18.00 -8.87 10.02
CA THR A 347 -19.26 -9.29 9.39
C THR A 347 -20.43 -8.79 10.24
N TYR A 348 -21.00 -7.65 9.87
CA TYR A 348 -22.30 -7.24 10.40
C TYR A 348 -23.42 -7.89 9.61
N GLN A 349 -24.12 -8.82 10.26
CA GLN A 349 -25.45 -9.23 9.86
C GLN A 349 -26.43 -8.09 10.21
N SER A 350 -27.30 -7.75 9.27
CA SER A 350 -28.44 -6.85 9.43
C SER A 350 -29.54 -7.40 8.52
N SER A 351 -30.82 -7.42 8.89
CA SER A 351 -31.48 -7.25 10.20
C SER A 351 -32.89 -7.85 10.06
N HIS A 352 -33.54 -8.22 11.16
CA HIS A 352 -34.90 -8.79 11.14
C HIS A 352 -35.94 -7.66 11.30
N LEU A 353 -37.05 -7.74 10.54
CA LEU A 353 -38.19 -6.79 10.49
C LEU A 353 -37.87 -5.43 9.83
N GLU A 354 -38.81 -4.74 9.16
CA GLU A 354 -40.29 -4.85 9.22
C GLU A 354 -40.96 -4.62 7.84
N LEU A 355 -42.23 -4.99 7.67
CA LEU A 355 -42.94 -4.92 6.38
C LEU A 355 -43.51 -3.53 6.07
N GLN A 356 -43.43 -3.13 4.80
CA GLN A 356 -44.49 -2.34 4.16
C GLN A 356 -44.71 -2.79 2.71
N ARG A 357 -45.98 -3.05 2.36
CA ARG A 357 -46.42 -3.36 0.98
C ARG A 357 -46.78 -2.08 0.23
N SER A 358 -46.48 -2.04 -1.06
CA SER A 358 -47.19 -1.20 -2.03
C SER A 358 -47.09 -1.84 -3.42
N ASP A 359 -48.23 -2.28 -3.95
CA ASP A 359 -48.33 -2.88 -5.29
C ASP A 359 -48.37 -1.79 -6.38
N SER A 360 -47.65 -1.98 -7.48
CA SER A 360 -47.99 -1.41 -8.80
C SER A 360 -47.27 -2.20 -9.91
N ALA A 361 -47.87 -2.25 -11.10
CA ALA A 361 -47.59 -3.29 -12.11
C ALA A 361 -47.14 -2.74 -13.47
N SER A 362 -46.60 -3.66 -14.29
CA SER A 362 -46.64 -3.71 -15.76
C SER A 362 -45.52 -3.07 -16.61
N SER A 363 -45.05 -3.88 -17.57
CA SER A 363 -44.55 -3.56 -18.93
C SER A 363 -43.30 -2.67 -19.12
N SER A 364 -42.37 -2.93 -20.07
CA SER A 364 -42.20 -4.09 -20.97
C SER A 364 -40.86 -4.04 -21.73
N SER A 365 -40.18 -5.20 -21.85
CA SER A 365 -39.34 -5.68 -22.97
C SER A 365 -38.52 -4.72 -23.88
N THR A 366 -37.20 -4.97 -23.96
CA THR A 366 -36.46 -5.14 -25.23
C THR A 366 -35.38 -6.23 -25.11
N SER A 367 -35.08 -6.89 -26.23
CA SER A 367 -34.13 -7.98 -26.52
C SER A 367 -32.65 -7.75 -26.05
N SER A 368 -31.71 -8.72 -26.05
CA SER A 368 -31.51 -9.85 -26.99
C SER A 368 -30.64 -11.00 -26.44
N ALA A 369 -30.96 -12.22 -26.91
CA ALA A 369 -30.08 -13.26 -27.50
C ALA A 369 -28.91 -13.94 -26.73
N ASP A 370 -28.75 -15.22 -27.08
CA ASP A 370 -27.62 -16.14 -26.87
C ASP A 370 -27.23 -16.58 -25.43
N SER A 371 -27.72 -17.76 -25.03
CA SER A 371 -26.86 -18.96 -25.03
C SER A 371 -27.64 -20.26 -24.77
N PHE A 372 -27.25 -21.32 -25.49
CA PHE A 372 -27.96 -22.58 -25.65
C PHE A 372 -27.17 -23.74 -25.04
N ALA A 373 -27.72 -24.47 -24.06
CA ALA A 373 -27.45 -25.91 -23.80
C ALA A 373 -28.12 -26.41 -22.50
N SER A 374 -28.45 -27.71 -22.48
CA SER A 374 -28.80 -28.54 -21.30
C SER A 374 -30.22 -28.39 -20.73
N ALA A 375 -31.18 -29.05 -21.38
CA ALA A 375 -32.41 -29.50 -20.75
C ALA A 375 -32.38 -31.03 -20.64
N GLU A 376 -32.41 -31.57 -19.41
CA GLU A 376 -32.48 -33.02 -19.18
C GLU A 376 -33.91 -33.54 -19.34
N GLN A 377 -34.03 -34.75 -19.89
CA GLN A 377 -35.33 -35.39 -20.17
C GLN A 377 -35.88 -36.07 -18.91
N PHE A 378 -37.01 -35.57 -18.39
CA PHE A 378 -37.82 -36.30 -17.42
C PHE A 378 -38.77 -37.27 -18.15
N ASN A 379 -38.60 -38.57 -17.92
CA ASN A 379 -39.55 -39.60 -18.31
C ASN A 379 -39.73 -40.61 -17.17
N THR A 380 -40.68 -40.35 -16.28
CA THR A 380 -41.21 -41.33 -15.31
C THR A 380 -42.73 -41.29 -15.38
N ALA A 381 -43.32 -42.35 -15.94
CA ALA A 381 -44.77 -42.47 -16.11
C ALA A 381 -45.45 -42.88 -14.81
N ARG A 382 -46.73 -42.50 -14.63
CA ARG A 382 -47.62 -43.21 -13.72
C ARG A 382 -49.12 -43.09 -14.07
N GLU A 383 -49.74 -44.28 -14.17
CA GLU A 383 -51.14 -44.62 -13.86
C GLU A 383 -52.33 -44.01 -14.65
N GLY A 384 -53.13 -44.92 -15.24
CA GLY A 384 -54.60 -44.83 -15.22
C GLY A 384 -55.31 -44.24 -16.44
N LEU A 385 -55.75 -45.10 -17.38
CA LEU A 385 -56.80 -44.76 -18.34
C LEU A 385 -58.19 -45.09 -17.77
N PRO A 386 -59.15 -44.16 -17.80
CA PRO A 386 -60.58 -44.48 -17.93
C PRO A 386 -60.93 -44.57 -19.42
N ILE A 387 -61.59 -45.66 -19.81
CA ILE A 387 -62.12 -45.85 -21.17
C ILE A 387 -63.49 -45.17 -21.24
N ASP A 388 -63.68 -44.24 -22.19
CA ASP A 388 -65.00 -43.82 -22.66
C ASP A 388 -65.06 -44.00 -24.17
N THR A 389 -65.76 -45.05 -24.61
CA THR A 389 -66.01 -45.38 -26.01
C THR A 389 -67.39 -44.91 -26.43
N SER A 390 -67.51 -43.64 -26.79
CA SER A 390 -68.74 -43.04 -27.29
C SER A 390 -68.51 -42.22 -28.57
N ILE A 391 -68.42 -42.90 -29.72
CA ILE A 391 -68.85 -42.42 -31.07
C ILE A 391 -68.80 -43.61 -32.07
N PRO A 392 -69.73 -43.72 -33.07
CA PRO A 392 -70.00 -45.01 -33.74
C PRO A 392 -69.64 -45.08 -35.24
N THR A 393 -69.21 -46.29 -35.68
CA THR A 393 -69.43 -46.89 -37.02
C THR A 393 -68.81 -46.18 -38.26
N PRO A 394 -68.88 -46.74 -39.49
CA PRO A 394 -69.25 -48.10 -39.94
C PRO A 394 -68.01 -48.81 -40.59
N SER A 395 -68.05 -49.86 -41.44
CA SER A 395 -69.11 -50.72 -42.01
C SER A 395 -68.52 -52.06 -42.47
N THR A 396 -69.28 -53.17 -42.47
CA THR A 396 -69.40 -54.16 -43.58
C THR A 396 -70.51 -55.16 -43.20
N ALA A 397 -71.43 -55.45 -44.12
CA ALA A 397 -72.61 -56.28 -43.86
C ALA A 397 -72.65 -57.54 -44.72
N SER A 398 -73.22 -58.60 -44.13
CA SER A 398 -74.02 -59.67 -44.76
C SER A 398 -73.38 -60.66 -45.75
N GLN A 399 -73.45 -61.96 -45.39
CA GLN A 399 -74.14 -63.07 -46.08
C GLN A 399 -73.58 -64.40 -45.48
N GLN A 400 -74.35 -65.25 -44.78
CA GLN A 400 -75.25 -66.32 -45.28
C GLN A 400 -74.68 -67.12 -46.47
N SER A 401 -74.64 -68.46 -46.52
CA SER A 401 -75.16 -69.52 -45.62
C SER A 401 -74.69 -70.93 -46.08
N LEU A 402 -74.47 -71.89 -45.15
CA LEU A 402 -74.69 -73.39 -45.19
C LEU A 402 -74.37 -74.24 -46.47
N PRO A 403 -74.26 -75.61 -46.41
CA PRO A 403 -73.77 -76.53 -45.36
C PRO A 403 -72.87 -77.72 -45.85
N ILE A 404 -72.15 -78.37 -44.90
CA ILE A 404 -71.83 -79.83 -44.77
C ILE A 404 -71.07 -80.62 -45.90
N ALA A 405 -69.99 -81.31 -45.47
CA ALA A 405 -69.25 -82.43 -46.09
C ALA A 405 -68.43 -82.13 -47.38
N ASP A 406 -67.28 -82.78 -47.67
CA ASP A 406 -66.79 -84.10 -47.20
C ASP A 406 -65.24 -84.20 -47.05
N ASP A 407 -64.77 -85.40 -46.66
CA ASP A 407 -63.42 -85.76 -46.17
C ASP A 407 -62.22 -85.58 -47.15
N HIS A 408 -61.58 -84.40 -47.17
CA HIS A 408 -60.25 -84.19 -47.83
C HIS A 408 -59.26 -83.28 -47.06
N HIS A 409 -59.66 -82.62 -45.96
CA HIS A 409 -58.85 -81.56 -45.33
C HIS A 409 -57.80 -82.01 -44.29
N THR A 410 -57.80 -83.28 -43.90
CA THR A 410 -56.95 -83.81 -42.81
C THR A 410 -55.44 -83.71 -43.10
N LYS A 411 -55.00 -83.97 -44.34
CA LYS A 411 -53.58 -83.90 -44.75
C LYS A 411 -53.06 -82.47 -44.94
N GLU A 412 -53.94 -81.50 -45.19
CA GLU A 412 -53.54 -80.09 -45.28
C GLU A 412 -53.42 -79.44 -43.91
N LEU A 413 -54.33 -79.78 -42.98
CA LEU A 413 -54.24 -79.35 -41.58
C LEU A 413 -52.94 -79.79 -40.91
N GLN A 414 -52.48 -81.03 -41.15
CA GLN A 414 -51.20 -81.51 -40.62
C GLN A 414 -50.01 -80.67 -41.12
N LYS A 415 -49.96 -80.34 -42.41
CA LYS A 415 -48.90 -79.47 -42.97
C LYS A 415 -48.96 -78.03 -42.46
N ILE A 416 -50.14 -77.54 -42.08
CA ILE A 416 -50.31 -76.22 -41.48
C ILE A 416 -49.80 -76.24 -40.03
N GLU A 417 -50.11 -77.28 -39.25
CA GLU A 417 -49.63 -77.41 -37.87
C GLU A 417 -48.10 -77.62 -37.83
N GLU A 418 -47.52 -78.46 -38.70
CA GLU A 418 -46.07 -78.61 -38.85
C GLU A 418 -45.36 -77.27 -39.16
N LYS A 419 -45.93 -76.46 -40.06
CA LYS A 419 -45.39 -75.12 -40.38
C LYS A 419 -45.53 -74.15 -39.22
N LYS A 420 -46.63 -74.21 -38.47
CA LYS A 420 -46.91 -73.38 -37.29
C LYS A 420 -45.95 -73.70 -36.15
N ASP A 421 -45.63 -74.97 -35.93
CA ASP A 421 -44.64 -75.36 -34.92
C ASP A 421 -43.21 -75.03 -35.35
N GLN A 422 -42.86 -75.18 -36.63
CA GLN A 422 -41.58 -74.65 -37.16
C GLN A 422 -41.45 -73.13 -37.01
N LEU A 423 -42.55 -72.38 -37.19
CA LEU A 423 -42.55 -70.93 -36.97
C LEU A 423 -42.44 -70.56 -35.49
N ARG A 424 -43.11 -71.29 -34.59
CA ARG A 424 -42.97 -71.12 -33.14
C ARG A 424 -41.53 -71.34 -32.68
N ILE A 425 -40.90 -72.44 -33.07
CA ILE A 425 -39.50 -72.74 -32.74
C ILE A 425 -38.56 -71.63 -33.25
N LYS A 426 -38.81 -71.09 -34.46
CA LYS A 426 -38.01 -69.96 -34.99
C LYS A 426 -38.25 -68.65 -34.24
N LEU A 427 -39.45 -68.42 -33.73
CA LEU A 427 -39.80 -67.24 -32.94
C LEU A 427 -39.15 -67.31 -31.55
N GLU A 428 -39.21 -68.47 -30.91
CA GLU A 428 -38.55 -68.76 -29.62
C GLU A 428 -37.02 -68.62 -29.73
N GLN A 429 -36.40 -69.21 -30.76
CA GLN A 429 -34.97 -69.03 -31.05
C GLN A 429 -34.58 -67.58 -31.40
N ALA A 430 -35.51 -66.76 -31.90
CA ALA A 430 -35.27 -65.34 -32.13
C ALA A 430 -35.38 -64.54 -30.84
N GLN A 431 -36.33 -64.86 -29.97
CA GLN A 431 -36.49 -64.25 -28.64
C GLN A 431 -35.29 -64.57 -27.72
N GLU A 432 -34.88 -65.83 -27.62
CA GLU A 432 -33.73 -66.24 -26.81
C GLU A 432 -32.42 -65.54 -27.25
N LYS A 433 -32.23 -65.34 -28.57
CA LYS A 433 -31.11 -64.55 -29.11
C LYS A 433 -31.20 -63.06 -28.80
N LEU A 434 -32.42 -62.52 -28.70
CA LEU A 434 -32.63 -61.12 -28.35
C LEU A 434 -32.37 -60.89 -26.86
N ASP A 435 -32.86 -61.78 -26.00
CA ASP A 435 -32.65 -61.73 -24.55
C ASP A 435 -31.18 -61.95 -24.16
N THR A 436 -30.47 -62.88 -24.81
CA THR A 436 -29.03 -63.08 -24.58
C THR A 436 -28.18 -61.89 -25.06
N ASN A 437 -28.55 -61.25 -26.17
CA ASN A 437 -27.93 -59.99 -26.60
C ASN A 437 -28.24 -58.83 -25.64
N LEU A 438 -29.48 -58.74 -25.13
CA LEU A 438 -29.89 -57.73 -24.15
C LEU A 438 -29.13 -57.88 -22.82
N GLN A 439 -29.00 -59.10 -22.31
CA GLN A 439 -28.25 -59.40 -21.08
C GLN A 439 -26.75 -59.11 -21.25
N THR A 440 -26.17 -59.43 -22.40
CA THR A 440 -24.73 -59.17 -22.64
C THR A 440 -24.44 -57.66 -22.75
N GLU A 441 -25.23 -56.88 -23.49
CA GLU A 441 -25.12 -55.41 -23.50
C GLU A 441 -25.41 -54.78 -22.13
N SER A 442 -26.42 -55.25 -21.38
CA SER A 442 -26.68 -54.79 -20.01
C SER A 442 -25.47 -55.04 -19.09
N SER A 443 -24.88 -56.22 -19.13
CA SER A 443 -23.69 -56.56 -18.32
C SER A 443 -22.43 -55.78 -18.71
N LYS A 444 -22.40 -55.24 -19.93
CA LYS A 444 -21.29 -54.43 -20.48
C LYS A 444 -21.45 -52.98 -20.07
N THR A 445 -22.65 -52.41 -20.22
CA THR A 445 -22.97 -51.05 -19.76
C THR A 445 -22.78 -50.90 -18.25
N GLU A 446 -23.19 -51.89 -17.44
CA GLU A 446 -22.99 -51.88 -15.99
C GLU A 446 -21.50 -51.86 -15.60
N LYS A 447 -20.65 -52.65 -16.28
CA LYS A 447 -19.18 -52.65 -16.09
C LYS A 447 -18.53 -51.34 -16.53
N GLU A 448 -19.06 -50.65 -17.53
CA GLU A 448 -18.57 -49.35 -17.98
C GLU A 448 -18.93 -48.25 -16.97
N ILE A 449 -20.16 -48.25 -16.44
CA ILE A 449 -20.62 -47.36 -15.36
C ILE A 449 -19.77 -47.57 -14.10
N GLN A 450 -19.52 -48.82 -13.69
CA GLN A 450 -18.69 -49.12 -12.52
C GLN A 450 -17.25 -48.58 -12.67
N LYS A 451 -16.63 -48.76 -13.85
CA LYS A 451 -15.30 -48.21 -14.16
C LYS A 451 -15.27 -46.67 -14.17
N ALA A 452 -16.33 -46.04 -14.65
CA ALA A 452 -16.46 -44.57 -14.63
C ALA A 452 -16.53 -44.05 -13.18
N ASN A 453 -17.34 -44.69 -12.33
CA ASN A 453 -17.47 -44.35 -10.92
C ASN A 453 -16.13 -44.53 -10.15
N GLU A 454 -15.45 -45.67 -10.34
CA GLU A 454 -14.12 -45.88 -9.75
C GLU A 454 -13.08 -44.83 -10.19
N LYS A 455 -13.12 -44.41 -11.46
CA LYS A 455 -12.23 -43.36 -11.97
C LYS A 455 -12.52 -42.02 -11.29
N HIS A 456 -13.79 -41.63 -11.22
CA HIS A 456 -14.23 -40.38 -10.59
C HIS A 456 -13.87 -40.34 -9.09
N GLU A 457 -14.07 -41.44 -8.37
CA GLU A 457 -13.69 -41.53 -6.95
C GLU A 457 -12.18 -41.44 -6.74
N ARG A 458 -11.37 -42.10 -7.59
CA ARG A 458 -9.90 -41.97 -7.56
C ARG A 458 -9.45 -40.54 -7.88
N GLU A 459 -10.16 -39.79 -8.71
CA GLU A 459 -9.87 -38.38 -8.99
C GLU A 459 -10.27 -37.47 -7.83
N LYS A 460 -11.44 -37.68 -7.20
CA LYS A 460 -11.87 -36.99 -5.98
C LYS A 460 -10.85 -37.18 -4.84
N ILE A 461 -10.39 -38.41 -4.60
CA ILE A 461 -9.36 -38.71 -3.58
C ILE A 461 -8.02 -38.04 -3.91
N LYS A 462 -7.65 -37.90 -5.19
CA LYS A 462 -6.43 -37.17 -5.60
C LYS A 462 -6.56 -35.66 -5.38
N GLN A 463 -7.73 -35.08 -5.64
CA GLN A 463 -7.99 -33.66 -5.38
C GLN A 463 -7.97 -33.35 -3.88
N GLU A 464 -8.66 -34.16 -3.06
CA GLU A 464 -8.66 -34.04 -1.61
C GLU A 464 -7.24 -34.12 -1.01
N LYS A 465 -6.43 -35.10 -1.48
CA LYS A 465 -5.02 -35.23 -1.06
C LYS A 465 -4.12 -34.09 -1.54
N LYS A 466 -4.48 -33.34 -2.59
CA LYS A 466 -3.78 -32.10 -2.98
C LYS A 466 -4.18 -30.95 -2.06
N TYR A 467 -5.48 -30.77 -1.85
CA TYR A 467 -6.05 -29.72 -1.00
C TYR A 467 -5.52 -29.80 0.44
N GLN A 468 -5.53 -30.98 1.06
CA GLN A 468 -4.97 -31.19 2.40
C GLN A 468 -3.46 -30.90 2.48
N LYS A 469 -2.69 -31.13 1.40
CA LYS A 469 -1.26 -30.77 1.35
C LYS A 469 -1.05 -29.26 1.24
N GLU A 470 -1.92 -28.53 0.55
CA GLU A 470 -1.85 -27.07 0.50
C GLU A 470 -2.24 -26.43 1.84
N ILE A 471 -3.32 -26.91 2.49
CA ILE A 471 -3.70 -26.47 3.84
C ILE A 471 -2.53 -26.64 4.81
N ARG A 472 -1.95 -27.84 4.90
CA ARG A 472 -0.82 -28.11 5.82
C ARG A 472 0.37 -27.20 5.52
N LYS A 473 0.66 -26.92 4.25
CA LYS A 473 1.75 -26.02 3.84
C LYS A 473 1.48 -24.54 4.19
N LEU A 474 0.22 -24.12 4.15
CA LEU A 474 -0.22 -22.79 4.59
C LEU A 474 -0.16 -22.64 6.12
N GLU A 475 -0.59 -23.66 6.86
CA GLU A 475 -0.50 -23.72 8.33
C GLU A 475 0.95 -23.70 8.81
N GLU A 476 1.81 -24.56 8.26
CA GLU A 476 3.24 -24.59 8.59
C GLU A 476 3.94 -23.26 8.28
N ARG A 477 3.52 -22.57 7.21
CA ARG A 477 4.02 -21.23 6.89
C ARG A 477 3.54 -20.18 7.89
N ARG A 478 2.26 -20.20 8.28
CA ARG A 478 1.71 -19.32 9.33
C ARG A 478 2.43 -19.53 10.65
N GLU A 479 2.64 -20.78 11.07
CA GLU A 479 3.34 -21.11 12.32
C GLU A 479 4.82 -20.65 12.31
N LYS A 480 5.50 -20.81 11.17
CA LYS A 480 6.87 -20.27 10.99
C LYS A 480 6.91 -18.75 11.06
N GLU A 481 5.93 -18.06 10.51
CA GLU A 481 5.83 -16.59 10.55
C GLU A 481 5.47 -16.09 11.96
N THR A 482 4.51 -16.71 12.68
CA THR A 482 4.17 -16.35 14.07
C THR A 482 5.32 -16.63 15.04
N ARG A 483 5.98 -17.79 14.93
CA ARG A 483 7.15 -18.13 15.75
C ARG A 483 8.32 -17.16 15.53
N LYS A 484 8.53 -16.70 14.28
CA LYS A 484 9.54 -15.69 13.94
C LYS A 484 9.18 -14.31 14.52
N LEU A 485 7.90 -13.95 14.55
CA LEU A 485 7.40 -12.69 15.12
C LEU A 485 7.57 -12.68 16.65
N LEU A 486 7.13 -13.73 17.34
CA LEU A 486 7.31 -13.87 18.80
C LEU A 486 8.79 -13.85 19.22
N ALA A 487 9.66 -14.55 18.48
CA ALA A 487 11.10 -14.53 18.73
C ALA A 487 11.73 -13.13 18.51
N ARG A 488 11.18 -12.32 17.59
CA ARG A 488 11.62 -10.92 17.39
C ARG A 488 11.15 -10.04 18.54
N GLN A 489 9.89 -10.17 18.96
CA GLN A 489 9.31 -9.42 20.07
C GLN A 489 10.05 -9.70 21.40
N GLN A 490 10.41 -10.96 21.67
CA GLN A 490 11.22 -11.32 22.85
C GLN A 490 12.62 -10.70 22.81
N LYS A 491 13.29 -10.69 21.65
CA LYS A 491 14.61 -10.04 21.50
C LYS A 491 14.54 -8.52 21.67
N GLU A 492 13.46 -7.90 21.21
CA GLU A 492 13.23 -6.47 21.35
C GLU A 492 12.93 -6.07 22.80
N ALA A 493 12.09 -6.85 23.49
CA ALA A 493 11.87 -6.70 24.93
C ALA A 493 13.17 -6.84 25.74
N ALA A 494 13.99 -7.86 25.43
CA ALA A 494 15.30 -8.04 26.07
C ALA A 494 16.26 -6.87 25.82
N LYS A 495 16.30 -6.33 24.59
CA LYS A 495 17.10 -5.14 24.25
C LYS A 495 16.63 -3.90 25.00
N ASN A 496 15.32 -3.72 25.16
CA ASN A 496 14.75 -2.58 25.89
C ASN A 496 15.04 -2.69 27.40
N GLN A 497 14.96 -3.88 27.98
CA GLN A 497 15.35 -4.12 29.38
C GLN A 497 16.85 -3.84 29.60
N LEU A 498 17.72 -4.34 28.72
CA LEU A 498 19.16 -4.06 28.78
C LEU A 498 19.45 -2.55 28.69
N SER A 499 18.76 -1.84 27.79
CA SER A 499 18.89 -0.39 27.62
C SER A 499 18.43 0.39 28.86
N LYS A 500 17.39 -0.09 29.56
CA LYS A 500 16.90 0.48 30.82
C LYS A 500 17.93 0.30 31.93
N ILE A 501 18.43 -0.92 32.14
CA ILE A 501 19.47 -1.23 33.14
C ILE A 501 20.73 -0.39 32.88
N GLN A 502 21.09 -0.16 31.61
CA GLN A 502 22.24 0.65 31.26
C GLN A 502 22.07 2.14 31.59
N ARG A 503 20.86 2.71 31.41
CA ARG A 503 20.54 4.07 31.86
C ARG A 503 20.57 4.18 33.38
N GLU A 504 19.92 3.25 34.09
CA GLU A 504 19.93 3.21 35.56
C GLU A 504 21.37 3.16 36.10
N ARG A 505 22.24 2.32 35.51
CA ARG A 505 23.69 2.30 35.82
C ARG A 505 24.37 3.65 35.61
N ASP A 506 24.12 4.31 34.50
CA ASP A 506 24.78 5.58 34.16
C ASP A 506 24.29 6.74 35.04
N GLU A 507 23.02 6.76 35.43
CA GLU A 507 22.50 7.67 36.46
C GLU A 507 23.15 7.44 37.83
N TYR A 508 23.28 6.17 38.26
CA TYR A 508 23.99 5.86 39.52
C TYR A 508 25.46 6.28 39.47
N LYS A 509 26.13 6.13 38.31
CA LYS A 509 27.50 6.58 38.14
C LYS A 509 27.62 8.10 38.26
N GLN A 510 26.75 8.86 37.58
CA GLN A 510 26.73 10.33 37.68
C GLN A 510 26.49 10.80 39.12
N ARG A 511 25.59 10.15 39.88
CA ARG A 511 25.36 10.46 41.29
C ARG A 511 26.59 10.18 42.17
N LEU A 512 27.33 9.10 41.90
CA LEU A 512 28.59 8.82 42.60
C LEU A 512 29.67 9.86 42.28
N ASP A 513 29.83 10.25 41.01
CA ASP A 513 30.79 11.26 40.59
C ASP A 513 30.51 12.63 41.28
N ILE A 514 29.24 13.02 41.42
CA ILE A 514 28.81 14.23 42.15
C ILE A 514 29.14 14.11 43.65
N LEU A 515 28.77 13.00 44.30
CA LEU A 515 29.05 12.77 45.72
C LEU A 515 30.56 12.72 46.02
N GLU A 516 31.40 12.28 45.08
CA GLU A 516 32.86 12.32 45.22
C GLU A 516 33.39 13.77 45.14
N GLN A 517 32.84 14.59 44.23
CA GLN A 517 33.18 16.01 44.13
C GLN A 517 32.77 16.78 45.39
N GLU A 518 31.56 16.56 45.91
CA GLU A 518 31.10 17.14 47.18
C GLU A 518 32.00 16.73 48.35
N ASN A 519 32.34 15.44 48.48
CA ASN A 519 33.28 14.97 49.49
C ASN A 519 34.67 15.59 49.36
N ARG A 520 35.13 15.87 48.14
CA ARG A 520 36.42 16.54 47.88
C ARG A 520 36.38 17.99 48.35
N LEU A 521 35.31 18.72 48.04
CA LEU A 521 35.10 20.09 48.50
C LEU A 521 34.99 20.18 50.02
N LEU A 522 34.22 19.29 50.65
CA LEU A 522 34.11 19.20 52.11
C LEU A 522 35.46 18.94 52.78
N LYS A 523 36.30 18.06 52.21
CA LYS A 523 37.66 17.81 52.73
C LYS A 523 38.57 19.03 52.61
N LEU A 524 38.49 19.79 51.51
CA LEU A 524 39.24 21.03 51.34
C LEU A 524 38.81 22.08 52.39
N HIS A 525 37.51 22.31 52.53
CA HIS A 525 36.95 23.26 53.50
C HIS A 525 37.30 22.88 54.96
N ILE A 526 37.27 21.59 55.30
CA ILE A 526 37.75 21.10 56.62
C ILE A 526 39.24 21.38 56.80
N GLY A 527 40.07 21.20 55.76
CA GLY A 527 41.50 21.51 55.78
C GLY A 527 41.79 23.00 55.96
N GLU A 528 41.04 23.87 55.27
CA GLU A 528 41.10 25.32 55.41
C GLU A 528 40.72 25.77 56.83
N LEU A 529 39.58 25.30 57.35
CA LEU A 529 39.17 25.57 58.73
C LEU A 529 40.17 25.03 59.76
N GLN A 530 40.80 23.88 59.52
CA GLN A 530 41.87 23.36 60.38
C GLN A 530 43.11 24.25 60.34
N HIS A 531 43.48 24.77 59.18
CA HIS A 531 44.59 25.70 59.02
C HIS A 531 44.32 27.03 59.72
N GLU A 532 43.13 27.62 59.53
CA GLU A 532 42.71 28.85 60.20
C GLU A 532 42.67 28.68 61.72
N ASN A 533 42.06 27.61 62.23
CA ASN A 533 42.05 27.30 63.66
C ASN A 533 43.47 27.14 64.20
N THR A 534 44.36 26.46 63.48
CA THR A 534 45.78 26.33 63.87
C THR A 534 46.48 27.69 63.90
N ALA A 535 46.21 28.57 62.94
CA ALA A 535 46.77 29.93 62.89
C ALA A 535 46.20 30.85 63.98
N ILE A 536 44.92 30.68 64.36
CA ILE A 536 44.30 31.38 65.50
C ILE A 536 44.92 30.88 66.81
N VAL A 537 45.01 29.56 67.03
CA VAL A 537 45.64 28.97 68.23
C VAL A 537 47.12 29.36 68.33
N SER A 538 47.86 29.40 67.22
CA SER A 538 49.26 29.85 67.20
C SER A 538 49.42 31.34 67.54
N ARG A 539 48.49 32.20 67.09
CA ARG A 539 48.46 33.63 67.48
C ARG A 539 48.07 33.80 68.94
N LEU A 540 47.02 33.11 69.39
CA LEU A 540 46.55 33.15 70.78
C LEU A 540 47.65 32.67 71.75
N GLY A 541 48.35 31.58 71.44
CA GLY A 541 49.44 31.04 72.25
C GLY A 541 50.68 31.94 72.38
N LYS A 542 50.75 33.07 71.66
CA LYS A 542 51.77 34.12 71.82
C LYS A 542 51.33 35.27 72.73
N THR A 543 50.07 35.29 73.17
CA THR A 543 49.53 36.26 74.13
C THR A 543 49.66 35.74 75.56
N GLU A 544 49.78 36.64 76.55
CA GLU A 544 49.89 36.23 77.96
C GLU A 544 48.68 35.42 78.46
N GLU A 545 47.49 35.76 77.95
CA GLU A 545 46.24 35.07 78.27
C GLU A 545 46.19 33.68 77.65
N GLY A 546 46.58 33.54 76.38
CA GLY A 546 46.70 32.24 75.72
C GLY A 546 47.76 31.34 76.35
N ILE A 547 48.87 31.90 76.85
CA ILE A 547 49.89 31.14 77.61
C ILE A 547 49.32 30.62 78.93
N LYS A 548 48.48 31.38 79.63
CA LYS A 548 47.76 30.91 80.84
C LYS A 548 46.77 29.79 80.51
N ILE A 549 45.99 29.95 79.44
CA ILE A 549 45.01 28.94 78.97
C ILE A 549 45.72 27.63 78.58
N LEU A 550 46.77 27.68 77.76
CA LEU A 550 47.53 26.50 77.36
C LEU A 550 48.19 25.78 78.55
N ARG A 551 48.62 26.53 79.58
CA ARG A 551 49.14 25.94 80.82
C ARG A 551 48.05 25.17 81.57
N SER A 552 46.86 25.75 81.72
CA SER A 552 45.72 25.08 82.38
C SER A 552 45.23 23.82 81.63
N ILE A 553 45.26 23.84 80.29
CA ILE A 553 44.92 22.66 79.47
C ILE A 553 45.97 21.55 79.66
N LYS A 554 47.26 21.92 79.71
CA LYS A 554 48.35 20.96 79.93
C LYS A 554 48.29 20.31 81.32
N GLU A 555 47.90 21.05 82.35
CA GLU A 555 47.62 20.51 83.69
C GLU A 555 46.40 19.56 83.68
N GLN A 556 45.35 19.87 82.91
CA GLN A 556 44.22 18.94 82.71
C GLN A 556 44.59 17.68 81.93
N GLU A 557 45.44 17.76 80.89
CA GLU A 557 45.92 16.59 80.15
C GLU A 557 46.86 15.70 80.97
N GLN A 558 47.71 16.28 81.83
CA GLN A 558 48.52 15.51 82.76
C GLN A 558 47.65 14.79 83.80
N ASN A 559 46.60 15.45 84.31
CA ASN A 559 45.63 14.82 85.22
C ASN A 559 44.74 13.76 84.54
N SER A 560 44.48 13.83 83.23
CA SER A 560 43.68 12.83 82.51
C SER A 560 44.48 11.59 82.12
N ARG A 561 45.78 11.72 81.78
CA ARG A 561 46.64 10.56 81.48
C ARG A 561 46.88 9.65 82.68
N VAL A 562 46.93 10.20 83.90
CA VAL A 562 47.00 9.41 85.15
C VAL A 562 45.75 8.54 85.37
N ARG A 563 44.64 8.79 84.66
CA ARG A 563 43.39 8.01 84.75
C ARG A 563 43.22 6.92 83.68
N ALA A 564 44.12 6.81 82.70
CA ALA A 564 43.95 5.91 81.56
C ALA A 564 44.58 4.52 81.74
N ASP A 565 45.55 4.35 82.65
CA ASP A 565 46.28 3.09 82.85
C ASP A 565 45.55 2.04 83.71
N SER A 566 44.27 2.26 84.05
CA SER A 566 43.51 1.38 84.96
C SER A 566 42.11 0.99 84.47
N ALA A 567 42.02 0.33 83.31
CA ALA A 567 40.83 -0.45 82.93
C ALA A 567 41.07 -1.47 81.80
N SER A 568 41.63 -2.64 82.13
CA SER A 568 41.52 -3.84 81.27
C SER A 568 40.39 -4.74 81.74
N SER A 569 39.53 -5.22 80.82
CA SER A 569 38.76 -6.50 80.83
C SER A 569 37.34 -6.39 80.24
N GLY A 570 36.79 -7.52 79.76
CA GLY A 570 35.35 -7.69 79.50
C GLY A 570 34.95 -8.05 78.06
N ARG A 571 34.65 -9.33 77.79
CA ARG A 571 34.20 -9.87 76.49
C ARG A 571 32.70 -10.22 76.47
N SER A 572 32.04 -9.96 75.34
CA SER A 572 31.08 -10.85 74.62
C SER A 572 29.78 -11.39 75.27
N ALA A 573 28.62 -11.01 74.70
CA ALA A 573 27.58 -11.90 74.11
C ALA A 573 26.50 -11.01 73.42
N LYS A 574 25.86 -11.24 72.26
CA LYS A 574 25.65 -12.33 71.27
C LYS A 574 24.27 -13.03 71.28
N SER A 575 23.38 -12.55 70.41
CA SER A 575 22.32 -13.29 69.67
C SER A 575 22.14 -12.59 68.30
N GLY A 576 21.85 -13.20 67.14
CA GLY A 576 21.46 -14.56 66.78
C GLY A 576 19.94 -14.66 66.57
N ARG A 577 19.36 -14.97 65.38
CA ARG A 577 19.83 -15.79 64.24
C ARG A 577 19.01 -15.54 62.94
N ARG A 578 19.71 -15.63 61.78
CA ARG A 578 19.38 -16.38 60.53
C ARG A 578 18.10 -16.02 59.70
N SER A 579 17.99 -16.38 58.41
CA SER A 579 18.72 -17.39 57.60
C SER A 579 18.94 -16.94 56.14
N LYS A 580 20.11 -17.16 55.50
CA LYS A 580 20.49 -18.30 54.60
C LYS A 580 19.74 -18.34 53.26
N ASN A 581 20.31 -18.72 52.10
CA ASN A 581 21.64 -19.24 51.73
C ASN A 581 21.87 -18.97 50.19
N SER A 582 23.07 -18.56 49.73
CA SER A 582 24.08 -19.34 48.95
C SER A 582 23.57 -20.12 47.72
N SER A 583 24.22 -20.05 46.54
CA SER A 583 25.59 -20.60 46.34
C SER A 583 26.44 -19.95 45.23
N GLU A 584 27.76 -20.01 45.44
CA GLU A 584 28.86 -19.81 44.47
C GLU A 584 28.99 -21.07 43.55
N SER A 585 29.95 -21.27 42.60
CA SER A 585 31.20 -20.58 42.23
C SER A 585 31.70 -20.99 40.83
N SER A 586 32.42 -20.09 40.15
CA SER A 586 33.66 -20.27 39.34
C SER A 586 33.79 -21.37 38.24
N SER A 587 34.18 -20.97 37.02
CA SER A 587 35.50 -21.36 36.47
C SER A 587 36.00 -20.51 35.29
N THR A 588 37.31 -20.30 35.33
CA THR A 588 38.26 -19.57 34.47
C THR A 588 38.19 -19.84 32.95
N LEU A 589 38.53 -18.85 32.12
CA LEU A 589 39.28 -19.08 30.87
C LEU A 589 40.24 -17.91 30.54
N VAL A 590 41.31 -18.24 29.80
CA VAL A 590 42.58 -17.49 29.74
C VAL A 590 42.75 -16.67 28.45
N ARG A 591 43.55 -15.60 28.50
CA ARG A 591 43.89 -14.72 27.37
C ARG A 591 45.22 -15.10 26.71
N ALA A 592 45.17 -15.53 25.44
CA ALA A 592 46.24 -15.53 24.43
C ALA A 592 45.56 -15.67 23.05
N GLY A 593 46.07 -15.20 21.90
CA GLY A 593 47.26 -14.41 21.58
C GLY A 593 47.18 -14.01 20.08
N THR A 594 47.99 -13.05 19.63
CA THR A 594 47.94 -12.50 18.26
C THR A 594 48.74 -13.36 17.26
N THR A 595 48.22 -13.66 16.05
CA THR A 595 48.85 -13.46 14.71
C THR A 595 48.14 -14.22 13.56
N ARG A 596 48.18 -13.62 12.35
CA ARG A 596 48.16 -14.15 10.94
C ARG A 596 47.49 -15.52 10.66
N PHE A 597 46.71 -15.69 9.59
CA PHE A 597 46.71 -15.02 8.27
C PHE A 597 45.35 -14.43 7.89
#